data_AF-A0A067LUM0-F1
#
_entry.id   AF-A0A067LUM0-F1
#
_cell.length_a   1.000
_cell.length_b   1.000
_cell.length_c   1.000
_cell.angle_alpha   90.00
_cell.angle_beta   90.00
_cell.angle_gamma   90.00
#
_symmetry.space_group_name_H-M   'P 1'
#
loop_
_entity.id
_entity.type
_entity.pdbx_description
1 polymer ?
#
loop_
_entity_poly.entity_id
_entity_poly.type
_entity_poly.pdbx_seq_one_letter_code
_entity_poly.pdbx_strand_id
1 'polypeptide(L)'
;MSESSSLPSFAKLSESNYDSWHWDMMMFLKTRKLWSHVDGSDPQPAPADKAKPTADELKELRAWKQCVEAAAGYIWYALDANQKTHVKPFIEDPGKMWTTLKDLHQQQTSASRFNAYEDFFNIVKRDDESLSALITRVEESLMRVKQLRPDSFTLANMDDELGAMALIRALPSESYGSFRSSLLLQPTITMQTLKSAFVAEENNRKPRA
;
A
#
# COMPACT_ATOMS: atom_id res chain seq x y z
N MET A 1 -8.79 -36.74 4.46
CA MET A 1 -7.69 -36.21 5.30
C MET A 1 -8.12 -34.81 5.69
N SER A 2 -8.33 -34.55 6.98
CA SER A 2 -8.71 -33.22 7.45
C SER A 2 -7.48 -32.31 7.32
N GLU A 3 -7.47 -31.43 6.32
CA GLU A 3 -6.53 -30.31 6.32
C GLU A 3 -6.77 -29.53 7.61
N SER A 4 -5.79 -29.53 8.51
CA SER A 4 -5.87 -28.73 9.72
C SER A 4 -6.04 -27.27 9.31
N SER A 5 -7.15 -26.65 9.71
CA SER A 5 -7.41 -25.21 9.64
C SER A 5 -6.50 -24.44 10.61
N SER A 6 -5.18 -24.61 10.45
CA SER A 6 -4.18 -23.90 11.23
C SER A 6 -4.21 -22.41 10.93
N LEU A 7 -4.16 -21.62 11.99
CA LEU A 7 -4.02 -20.18 11.88
C LEU A 7 -2.66 -19.82 11.25
N PRO A 8 -2.53 -18.62 10.67
CA PRO A 8 -1.25 -18.05 10.26
C PRO A 8 -0.19 -18.16 11.36
N SER A 9 1.01 -18.66 11.01
CA SER A 9 2.14 -18.79 11.93
C SER A 9 3.20 -17.69 11.79
N PHE A 10 3.03 -16.78 10.83
CA PHE A 10 3.92 -15.63 10.62
C PHE A 10 3.55 -14.45 11.53
N ALA A 11 4.39 -13.42 11.55
CA ALA A 11 4.19 -12.24 12.39
C ALA A 11 2.87 -11.54 12.05
N LYS A 12 2.11 -11.16 13.08
CA LYS A 12 0.88 -10.37 12.89
C LYS A 12 1.19 -9.00 12.28
N LEU A 13 0.25 -8.45 11.53
CA LEU A 13 0.38 -7.09 11.01
C LEU A 13 0.44 -6.10 12.16
N SER A 14 1.45 -5.24 12.08
CA SER A 14 1.73 -4.11 12.94
C SER A 14 1.94 -2.85 12.10
N GLU A 15 2.31 -1.74 12.74
CA GLU A 15 2.55 -0.45 12.09
C GLU A 15 3.77 -0.43 11.16
N SER A 16 4.66 -1.42 11.22
CA SER A 16 5.97 -1.36 10.55
C SER A 16 6.32 -2.55 9.65
N ASN A 17 5.47 -3.57 9.55
CA ASN A 17 5.80 -4.81 8.84
C ASN A 17 4.85 -5.14 7.68
N TYR A 18 4.05 -4.18 7.20
CA TYR A 18 3.05 -4.40 6.15
C TYR A 18 3.62 -5.07 4.90
N ASP A 19 4.79 -4.65 4.40
CA ASP A 19 5.35 -5.20 3.16
C ASP A 19 5.59 -6.71 3.28
N SER A 20 6.13 -7.20 4.40
CA SER A 20 6.31 -8.64 4.64
C SER A 20 4.98 -9.36 4.88
N TRP A 21 4.14 -8.80 5.76
CA TRP A 21 2.84 -9.37 6.11
C TRP A 21 1.92 -9.54 4.90
N HIS A 22 1.92 -8.56 3.99
CA HIS A 22 1.11 -8.58 2.77
C HIS A 22 1.40 -9.84 1.95
N TRP A 23 2.67 -10.16 1.72
CA TRP A 23 3.06 -11.34 0.94
C TRP A 23 2.75 -12.64 1.68
N ASP A 24 3.12 -12.73 2.95
CA ASP A 24 2.89 -13.93 3.75
C ASP A 24 1.39 -14.25 3.87
N MET A 25 0.57 -13.24 4.15
CA MET A 25 -0.87 -13.39 4.27
C MET A 25 -1.53 -13.71 2.93
N MET A 26 -1.12 -13.05 1.85
CA MET A 26 -1.64 -13.37 0.52
C MET A 26 -1.31 -14.82 0.14
N MET A 27 -0.05 -15.25 0.34
CA MET A 27 0.35 -16.61 0.00
C MET A 27 -0.36 -17.64 0.88
N PHE A 28 -0.54 -17.36 2.17
CA PHE A 28 -1.34 -18.19 3.06
C PHE A 28 -2.77 -18.37 2.54
N LEU A 29 -3.47 -17.29 2.17
CA LEU A 29 -4.81 -17.39 1.59
C LEU A 29 -4.83 -18.15 0.26
N LYS A 30 -3.80 -17.99 -0.58
CA LYS A 30 -3.67 -18.73 -1.85
C LYS A 30 -3.52 -20.23 -1.62
N THR A 31 -2.71 -20.66 -0.65
CA THR A 31 -2.58 -22.09 -0.31
C THR A 31 -3.90 -22.70 0.15
N ARG A 32 -4.79 -21.88 0.73
CA ARG A 32 -6.13 -22.26 1.16
C ARG A 32 -7.23 -22.05 0.11
N LYS A 33 -6.87 -21.59 -1.10
CA LYS A 33 -7.81 -21.25 -2.19
C LYS A 33 -8.84 -20.18 -1.81
N LEU A 34 -8.48 -19.26 -0.91
CA LEU A 34 -9.37 -18.21 -0.42
C LEU A 34 -9.08 -16.83 -1.03
N TRP A 35 -7.93 -16.67 -1.67
CA TRP A 35 -7.48 -15.38 -2.20
C TRP A 35 -8.43 -14.77 -3.24
N SER A 36 -9.09 -15.61 -4.05
CA SER A 36 -10.04 -15.14 -5.07
C SER A 36 -11.26 -14.40 -4.50
N HIS A 37 -11.62 -14.66 -3.24
CA HIS A 37 -12.67 -13.93 -2.54
C HIS A 37 -12.19 -12.60 -1.94
N VAL A 38 -10.87 -12.41 -1.84
CA VAL A 38 -10.24 -11.18 -1.34
C VAL A 38 -9.92 -10.22 -2.48
N ASP A 39 -9.35 -10.72 -3.57
CA ASP A 39 -9.05 -9.90 -4.76
C ASP A 39 -10.27 -9.66 -5.66
N GLY A 40 -11.40 -10.33 -5.39
CA GLY A 40 -12.66 -10.18 -6.11
C GLY A 40 -12.74 -10.96 -7.42
N SER A 41 -11.76 -11.81 -7.73
CA SER A 41 -11.79 -12.65 -8.94
C SER A 41 -12.90 -13.73 -8.90
N ASP A 42 -13.38 -14.10 -7.70
CA ASP A 42 -14.51 -15.00 -7.50
C ASP A 42 -15.71 -14.22 -6.89
N PRO A 43 -16.52 -13.56 -7.73
CA PRO A 43 -17.63 -12.72 -7.29
C PRO A 43 -18.74 -13.56 -6.65
N GLN A 44 -19.59 -12.90 -5.87
CA GLN A 44 -20.73 -13.56 -5.26
C GLN A 44 -21.63 -14.23 -6.32
N PRO A 45 -21.93 -15.53 -6.20
CA PRO A 45 -22.82 -16.21 -7.13
C PRO A 45 -24.24 -15.64 -7.00
N ALA A 46 -24.87 -15.40 -8.15
CA ALA A 46 -26.22 -14.87 -8.24
C ALA A 46 -27.11 -15.89 -8.94
N PRO A 47 -28.32 -16.18 -8.41
CA PRO A 47 -29.25 -17.10 -9.05
C PRO A 47 -29.77 -16.51 -10.37
N ALA A 48 -30.04 -17.39 -11.34
CA ALA A 48 -30.59 -17.02 -12.65
C ALA A 48 -31.98 -16.36 -12.51
N ASP A 49 -32.80 -16.86 -11.59
CA ASP A 49 -34.05 -16.23 -11.15
C ASP A 49 -33.98 -15.92 -9.64
N LYS A 50 -33.85 -14.64 -9.29
CA LYS A 50 -33.81 -14.18 -7.89
C LYS A 50 -35.09 -14.51 -7.10
N ALA A 51 -36.24 -14.65 -7.77
CA ALA A 51 -37.50 -14.97 -7.12
C ALA A 51 -37.64 -16.48 -6.85
N LYS A 52 -36.89 -17.33 -7.57
CA LYS A 52 -36.95 -18.79 -7.45
C LYS A 52 -35.57 -19.42 -7.56
N PRO A 53 -34.67 -19.15 -6.59
CA PRO A 53 -33.36 -19.78 -6.58
C PRO A 53 -33.49 -21.29 -6.42
N THR A 54 -32.73 -22.03 -7.22
CA THR A 54 -32.64 -23.49 -7.15
C THR A 54 -31.87 -23.94 -5.91
N ALA A 55 -32.04 -25.21 -5.54
CA ALA A 55 -31.31 -25.78 -4.40
C ALA A 55 -29.79 -25.75 -4.61
N ASP A 56 -29.33 -25.92 -5.86
CA ASP A 56 -27.92 -25.91 -6.23
C ASP A 56 -27.33 -24.49 -6.14
N GLU A 57 -28.01 -23.46 -6.64
CA GLU A 57 -27.59 -22.06 -6.49
C GLU A 57 -27.49 -21.64 -5.02
N LEU A 58 -28.45 -22.07 -4.18
CA LEU A 58 -28.39 -21.81 -2.73
C LEU A 58 -27.26 -22.57 -2.04
N LYS A 59 -26.85 -23.72 -2.56
CA LYS A 59 -25.71 -24.49 -2.04
C LYS A 59 -24.41 -23.82 -2.43
N GLU A 60 -24.28 -23.38 -3.68
CA GLU A 60 -23.13 -22.62 -4.18
C GLU A 60 -22.94 -21.31 -3.40
N LEU A 61 -24.02 -20.54 -3.20
CA LEU A 61 -23.98 -19.31 -2.40
C LEU A 61 -23.55 -19.57 -0.95
N ARG A 62 -24.01 -20.66 -0.33
CA ARG A 62 -23.59 -21.03 1.03
C ARG A 62 -22.10 -21.40 1.09
N ALA A 63 -21.62 -22.17 0.11
CA ALA A 63 -20.21 -22.52 0.02
C ALA A 63 -19.33 -21.27 -0.17
N TRP A 64 -19.74 -20.37 -1.08
CA TRP A 64 -19.04 -19.10 -1.30
C TRP A 64 -18.99 -18.25 -0.02
N LYS A 65 -20.11 -18.12 0.71
CA LYS A 65 -20.15 -17.38 1.99
C LYS A 65 -19.19 -17.98 3.04
N GLN A 66 -19.12 -19.31 3.14
CA GLN A 66 -18.18 -19.96 4.06
C GLN A 66 -16.72 -19.63 3.72
N CYS A 67 -16.37 -19.55 2.43
CA CYS A 67 -15.04 -19.13 2.02
C CYS A 67 -14.75 -17.66 2.36
N VAL A 68 -15.73 -16.77 2.16
CA VAL A 68 -15.64 -15.35 2.54
C VAL A 68 -15.43 -15.17 4.04
N GLU A 69 -16.24 -15.84 4.85
CA GLU A 69 -16.12 -15.83 6.32
C GLU A 69 -14.76 -16.39 6.77
N ALA A 70 -14.29 -17.48 6.14
CA ALA A 70 -12.99 -18.05 6.44
C ALA A 70 -11.85 -17.07 6.08
N ALA A 71 -11.90 -16.44 4.91
CA ALA A 71 -10.90 -15.46 4.47
C ALA A 71 -10.84 -14.27 5.44
N ALA A 72 -12.00 -13.71 5.80
CA ALA A 72 -12.09 -12.61 6.77
C ALA A 72 -11.56 -13.01 8.15
N GLY A 73 -11.91 -14.22 8.62
CA GLY A 73 -11.40 -14.78 9.86
C GLY A 73 -9.87 -14.91 9.86
N TYR A 74 -9.28 -15.46 8.80
CA TYR A 74 -7.83 -15.56 8.70
C TYR A 74 -7.15 -14.20 8.68
N ILE A 75 -7.69 -13.22 7.94
CA ILE A 75 -7.15 -11.85 7.93
C ILE A 75 -7.21 -11.31 9.35
N TRP A 76 -8.37 -11.37 10.02
CA TRP A 76 -8.54 -10.89 11.39
C TRP A 76 -7.54 -11.50 12.39
N TYR A 77 -7.28 -12.80 12.32
CA TYR A 77 -6.32 -13.45 13.23
C TYR A 77 -4.86 -13.14 12.91
N ALA A 78 -4.57 -12.72 11.68
CA ALA A 78 -3.26 -12.24 11.26
C ALA A 78 -3.00 -10.77 11.65
N LEU A 79 -3.94 -10.08 12.32
CA LEU A 79 -3.78 -8.69 12.75
C LEU A 79 -3.44 -8.59 14.24
N ASP A 80 -2.61 -7.60 14.59
CA ASP A 80 -2.50 -7.14 15.96
C ASP A 80 -3.78 -6.41 16.43
N ALA A 81 -3.80 -5.99 17.70
CA ALA A 81 -4.97 -5.34 18.28
C ALA A 81 -5.28 -3.95 17.67
N ASN A 82 -4.24 -3.19 17.30
CA ASN A 82 -4.39 -1.83 16.78
C ASN A 82 -4.96 -1.88 15.35
N GLN A 83 -4.46 -2.81 14.53
CA GLN A 83 -4.91 -2.98 13.14
C GLN A 83 -6.37 -3.43 13.04
N LYS A 84 -6.85 -4.25 14.00
CA LYS A 84 -8.24 -4.74 14.03
C LYS A 84 -9.29 -3.64 14.07
N THR A 85 -8.99 -2.52 14.72
CA THR A 85 -9.93 -1.41 14.86
C THR A 85 -10.32 -0.84 13.49
N HIS A 86 -9.37 -0.77 12.56
CA HIS A 86 -9.59 -0.21 11.21
C HIS A 86 -10.48 -1.10 10.34
N VAL A 87 -10.43 -2.42 10.52
CA VAL A 87 -11.16 -3.38 9.67
C VAL A 87 -12.43 -3.92 10.30
N LYS A 88 -12.68 -3.67 11.59
CA LYS A 88 -13.85 -4.16 12.32
C LYS A 88 -15.20 -3.86 11.64
N PRO A 89 -15.41 -2.70 10.98
CA PRO A 89 -16.66 -2.45 10.24
C PRO A 89 -16.85 -3.34 9.00
N PHE A 90 -15.80 -4.03 8.54
CA PHE A 90 -15.76 -4.78 7.28
C PHE A 90 -15.53 -6.29 7.48
N ILE A 91 -15.79 -6.82 8.67
CA ILE A 91 -15.53 -8.26 8.99
C ILE A 91 -16.29 -9.26 8.11
N GLU A 92 -17.32 -8.82 7.39
CA GLU A 92 -18.08 -9.65 6.44
C GLU A 92 -17.55 -9.55 5.00
N ASP A 93 -16.58 -8.67 4.75
CA ASP A 93 -16.07 -8.32 3.42
C ASP A 93 -14.52 -8.33 3.46
N PRO A 94 -13.89 -9.49 3.24
CA PRO A 94 -12.44 -9.61 3.31
C PRO A 94 -11.72 -8.77 2.26
N GLY A 95 -12.36 -8.50 1.11
CA GLY A 95 -11.82 -7.58 0.10
C GLY A 95 -11.74 -6.14 0.61
N LYS A 96 -12.78 -5.65 1.31
CA LYS A 96 -12.71 -4.36 2.00
C LYS A 96 -11.72 -4.35 3.15
N MET A 97 -11.63 -5.42 3.94
CA MET A 97 -10.59 -5.52 4.98
C MET A 97 -9.20 -5.37 4.36
N TRP A 98 -8.92 -6.11 3.28
CA TRP A 98 -7.64 -6.07 2.59
C TRP A 98 -7.32 -4.69 2.03
N THR A 99 -8.28 -4.08 1.33
CA THR A 99 -8.12 -2.75 0.72
C THR A 99 -7.91 -1.68 1.80
N THR A 100 -8.66 -1.74 2.91
CA THR A 100 -8.49 -0.81 4.05
C THR A 100 -7.08 -0.89 4.63
N LEU A 101 -6.54 -2.10 4.81
CA LEU A 101 -5.18 -2.28 5.32
C LEU A 101 -4.14 -1.81 4.31
N LYS A 102 -4.35 -2.08 3.02
CA LYS A 102 -3.47 -1.59 1.94
C LYS A 102 -3.43 -0.06 1.91
N ASP A 103 -4.57 0.60 1.97
CA ASP A 103 -4.65 2.05 1.92
C ASP A 103 -4.03 2.70 3.17
N LEU A 104 -4.13 2.05 4.32
CA LEU A 104 -3.52 2.52 5.57
C LEU A 104 -1.99 2.48 5.53
N HIS A 105 -1.41 1.36 5.07
CA HIS A 105 0.03 1.07 5.17
C HIS A 105 0.84 1.34 3.90
N GLN A 106 0.18 1.36 2.75
CA GLN A 106 0.80 1.55 1.44
C GLN A 106 0.17 2.74 0.73
N GLN A 107 0.17 3.89 1.39
CA GLN A 107 -0.30 5.14 0.81
C GLN A 107 0.51 5.50 -0.44
N GLN A 108 -0.12 5.43 -1.62
CA GLN A 108 0.50 5.74 -2.90
C GLN A 108 0.47 7.25 -3.21
N THR A 109 0.83 8.09 -2.23
CA THR A 109 0.93 9.55 -2.41
C THR A 109 2.26 9.94 -3.03
N SER A 110 2.33 11.16 -3.58
CA SER A 110 3.58 11.71 -4.11
C SER A 110 4.64 11.80 -3.01
N ALA A 111 4.25 12.22 -1.79
CA ALA A 111 5.13 12.28 -0.64
C ALA A 111 5.69 10.91 -0.22
N SER A 112 4.86 9.85 -0.17
CA SER A 112 5.32 8.50 0.14
C SER A 112 6.33 7.99 -0.88
N ARG A 113 6.10 8.25 -2.18
CA ARG A 113 7.07 7.92 -3.24
C ARG A 113 8.37 8.70 -3.11
N PHE A 114 8.29 9.99 -2.79
CA PHE A 114 9.48 10.83 -2.57
C PHE A 114 10.33 10.28 -1.44
N ASN A 115 9.73 9.92 -0.29
CA ASN A 115 10.44 9.31 0.82
C ASN A 115 11.09 7.98 0.42
N ALA A 116 10.39 7.13 -0.36
CA ALA A 116 10.97 5.87 -0.84
C ALA A 116 12.15 6.08 -1.81
N TYR A 117 12.11 7.10 -2.67
CA TYR A 117 13.24 7.46 -3.52
C TYR A 117 14.42 8.01 -2.70
N GLU A 118 14.16 8.83 -1.68
CA GLU A 118 15.19 9.29 -0.75
C GLU A 118 15.87 8.12 -0.06
N ASP A 119 15.10 7.21 0.53
CA ASP A 119 15.62 6.01 1.19
C ASP A 119 16.45 5.16 0.23
N PHE A 120 15.96 4.98 -1.01
CA PHE A 120 16.65 4.24 -2.07
C PHE A 120 18.00 4.86 -2.44
N PHE A 121 18.03 6.16 -2.73
CA PHE A 121 19.27 6.84 -3.14
C PHE A 121 20.24 7.08 -1.98
N ASN A 122 19.77 7.06 -0.74
CA ASN A 122 20.60 7.16 0.46
C ASN A 122 21.20 5.80 0.89
N ILE A 123 20.94 4.71 0.16
CA ILE A 123 21.57 3.42 0.45
C ILE A 123 23.09 3.52 0.24
N VAL A 124 23.82 3.34 1.33
CA VAL A 124 25.27 3.17 1.35
C VAL A 124 25.62 1.83 1.97
N LYS A 125 26.65 1.16 1.44
CA LYS A 125 27.18 -0.09 1.99
C LYS A 125 27.57 0.10 3.46
N ARG A 126 27.14 -0.80 4.34
CA ARG A 126 27.58 -0.83 5.74
C ARG A 126 28.93 -1.53 5.89
N ASP A 127 29.65 -1.25 6.97
CA ASP A 127 31.00 -1.83 7.20
C ASP A 127 30.98 -3.36 7.27
N ASP A 128 29.97 -3.91 7.95
CA ASP A 128 29.74 -5.35 8.20
C ASP A 128 28.87 -6.05 7.15
N GLU A 129 28.42 -5.33 6.12
CA GLU A 129 27.52 -5.84 5.08
C GLU A 129 28.30 -6.46 3.90
N SER A 130 27.87 -7.64 3.45
CA SER A 130 28.42 -8.25 2.22
C SER A 130 27.86 -7.55 0.97
N LEU A 131 28.56 -7.63 -0.17
CA LEU A 131 28.05 -7.08 -1.44
C LEU A 131 26.73 -7.74 -1.87
N SER A 132 26.55 -9.03 -1.58
CA SER A 132 25.28 -9.72 -1.86
C SER A 132 24.15 -9.17 -1.02
N ALA A 133 24.38 -8.92 0.28
CA ALA A 133 23.38 -8.33 1.16
C ALA A 133 23.03 -6.89 0.72
N LEU A 134 24.02 -6.11 0.27
CA LEU A 134 23.78 -4.79 -0.31
C LEU A 134 22.89 -4.87 -1.56
N ILE A 135 23.18 -5.80 -2.49
CA ILE A 135 22.35 -5.99 -3.70
C ILE A 135 20.90 -6.27 -3.31
N THR A 136 20.68 -7.22 -2.38
CA THR A 136 19.33 -7.54 -1.89
C THR A 136 18.64 -6.31 -1.31
N ARG A 137 19.32 -5.51 -0.49
CA ARG A 137 18.75 -4.30 0.13
C ARG A 137 18.39 -3.23 -0.92
N VAL A 138 19.19 -3.08 -1.97
CA VAL A 138 18.89 -2.19 -3.11
C VAL A 138 17.69 -2.69 -3.90
N GLU A 139 17.60 -4.00 -4.18
CA GLU A 139 16.48 -4.61 -4.89
C GLU A 139 15.16 -4.47 -4.11
N GLU A 140 15.18 -4.74 -2.80
CA GLU A 140 14.03 -4.56 -1.89
C GLU A 140 13.55 -3.10 -1.87
N SER A 141 14.47 -2.14 -1.77
CA SER A 141 14.13 -0.72 -1.81
C SER A 141 13.55 -0.29 -3.16
N LEU A 142 14.08 -0.81 -4.27
CA LEU A 142 13.49 -0.56 -5.60
C LEU A 142 12.10 -1.19 -5.76
N MET A 143 11.88 -2.37 -5.18
CA MET A 143 10.55 -2.99 -5.14
C MET A 143 9.56 -2.12 -4.36
N ARG A 144 9.97 -1.55 -3.23
CA ARG A 144 9.16 -0.60 -2.45
C ARG A 144 8.76 0.63 -3.27
N VAL A 145 9.72 1.23 -3.99
CA VAL A 145 9.45 2.35 -4.91
C VAL A 145 8.41 1.96 -5.96
N LYS A 146 8.49 0.76 -6.53
CA LYS A 146 7.53 0.27 -7.53
C LYS A 146 6.13 0.05 -6.93
N GLN A 147 6.05 -0.50 -5.73
CA GLN A 147 4.79 -0.75 -5.03
C GLN A 147 4.02 0.54 -4.69
N LEU A 148 4.72 1.66 -4.48
CA LEU A 148 4.09 2.96 -4.18
C LEU A 148 3.56 3.70 -5.42
N ARG A 149 3.68 3.10 -6.60
CA ARG A 149 3.13 3.63 -7.85
C ARG A 149 1.68 3.19 -8.00
N PRO A 150 0.73 4.12 -8.28
CA PRO A 150 -0.62 3.74 -8.67
C PRO A 150 -0.59 2.96 -9.99
N ASP A 151 -1.65 2.20 -10.28
CA ASP A 151 -1.73 1.39 -11.50
C ASP A 151 -1.68 2.23 -12.79
N SER A 152 -2.06 3.51 -12.71
CA SER A 152 -2.00 4.48 -13.80
C SER A 152 -0.64 5.16 -13.98
N PHE A 153 0.38 4.80 -13.19
CA PHE A 153 1.67 5.48 -13.19
C PHE A 153 2.47 5.20 -14.47
N THR A 154 2.82 6.28 -15.18
CA THR A 154 3.54 6.23 -16.46
C THR A 154 4.97 6.74 -16.32
N LEU A 155 5.79 6.53 -17.37
CA LEU A 155 7.12 7.14 -17.46
C LEU A 155 7.07 8.68 -17.39
N ALA A 156 6.05 9.30 -17.99
CA ALA A 156 5.86 10.74 -17.91
C ALA A 156 5.61 11.22 -16.46
N ASN A 157 4.91 10.41 -15.66
CA ASN A 157 4.76 10.70 -14.22
C ASN A 157 6.10 10.58 -13.49
N MET A 158 6.92 9.60 -13.85
CA MET A 158 8.27 9.46 -13.29
C MET A 158 9.14 10.67 -13.62
N ASP A 159 9.16 11.13 -14.86
CA ASP A 159 9.95 12.30 -15.27
C ASP A 159 9.50 13.58 -14.53
N ASP A 160 8.20 13.78 -14.39
CA ASP A 160 7.63 14.91 -13.65
C ASP A 160 7.99 14.85 -12.16
N GLU A 161 7.85 13.69 -11.51
CA GLU A 161 8.22 13.48 -10.11
C GLU A 161 9.71 13.66 -9.86
N LEU A 162 10.58 13.12 -10.73
CA LEU A 162 12.04 13.27 -10.59
C LEU A 162 12.45 14.74 -10.65
N GLY A 163 11.89 15.50 -11.57
CA GLY A 163 12.15 16.92 -11.64
C GLY A 163 11.61 17.67 -10.41
N ALA A 164 10.42 17.30 -9.93
CA ALA A 164 9.81 17.90 -8.74
C ALA A 164 10.64 17.61 -7.47
N MET A 165 11.14 16.38 -7.33
CA MET A 165 12.10 15.99 -6.29
C MET A 165 13.37 16.84 -6.36
N ALA A 166 13.95 17.00 -7.55
CA ALA A 166 15.16 17.78 -7.74
C ALA A 166 14.96 19.25 -7.29
N LEU A 167 13.81 19.86 -7.61
CA LEU A 167 13.49 21.21 -7.12
C LEU A 167 13.40 21.28 -5.59
N ILE A 168 12.67 20.35 -4.96
CA ILE A 168 12.52 20.33 -3.50
C ILE A 168 13.86 20.06 -2.79
N ARG A 169 14.73 19.22 -3.38
CA ARG A 169 16.07 18.94 -2.87
C ARG A 169 17.05 20.10 -3.07
N ALA A 170 16.89 20.89 -4.13
CA ALA A 170 17.73 22.04 -4.40
C ALA A 170 17.52 23.21 -3.42
N LEU A 171 16.41 23.19 -2.66
CA LEU A 171 16.14 24.19 -1.63
C LEU A 171 16.98 23.92 -0.35
N PRO A 172 17.78 24.89 0.11
CA PRO A 172 18.52 24.77 1.37
C PRO A 172 17.57 24.56 2.55
N SER A 173 17.81 23.52 3.36
CA SER A 173 16.96 23.19 4.50
C SER A 173 16.90 24.29 5.56
N GLU A 174 18.00 25.01 5.76
CA GLU A 174 18.11 26.06 6.79
C GLU A 174 17.22 27.27 6.50
N SER A 175 17.13 27.71 5.24
CA SER A 175 16.39 28.92 4.86
C SER A 175 15.03 28.64 4.21
N TYR A 176 14.77 27.42 3.75
CA TYR A 176 13.50 27.02 3.11
C TYR A 176 12.81 25.84 3.80
N GLY A 177 13.22 25.44 5.00
CA GLY A 177 12.64 24.29 5.72
C GLY A 177 11.12 24.29 5.78
N SER A 178 10.50 25.39 6.24
CA SER A 178 9.04 25.51 6.32
C SER A 178 8.34 25.43 4.96
N PHE A 179 8.97 25.99 3.91
CA PHE A 179 8.46 25.92 2.55
C PHE A 179 8.57 24.50 1.99
N ARG A 180 9.70 23.81 2.18
CA ARG A 180 9.86 22.40 1.80
C ARG A 180 8.79 21.52 2.45
N SER A 181 8.54 21.72 3.75
CA SER A 181 7.49 21.00 4.47
C SER A 181 6.10 21.27 3.90
N SER A 182 5.78 22.52 3.55
CA SER A 182 4.46 22.84 2.97
C SER A 182 4.26 22.23 1.57
N LEU A 183 5.32 22.15 0.76
CA LEU A 183 5.28 21.47 -0.54
C LEU A 183 5.03 19.96 -0.40
N LEU A 184 5.65 19.30 0.57
CA LEU A 184 5.48 17.86 0.82
C LEU A 184 4.09 17.49 1.38
N LEU A 185 3.37 18.46 1.93
CA LEU A 185 1.98 18.27 2.40
C LEU A 185 0.94 18.40 1.29
N GLN A 186 1.34 18.76 0.07
CA GLN A 186 0.41 18.84 -1.05
C GLN A 186 -0.08 17.44 -1.47
N PRO A 187 -1.38 17.29 -1.80
CA PRO A 187 -1.93 15.99 -2.21
C PRO A 187 -1.28 15.46 -3.50
N THR A 188 -0.88 16.38 -4.39
CA THR A 188 -0.18 16.06 -5.64
C THR A 188 0.99 17.01 -5.79
N ILE A 189 2.17 16.47 -6.03
CA ILE A 189 3.41 17.24 -6.24
C ILE A 189 3.79 17.07 -7.70
N THR A 190 3.63 18.13 -8.49
CA THR A 190 3.98 18.13 -9.92
C THR A 190 4.95 19.24 -10.24
N MET A 191 5.68 19.13 -11.35
CA MET A 191 6.58 20.19 -11.79
C MET A 191 5.85 21.53 -11.95
N GLN A 192 4.63 21.51 -12.50
CA GLN A 192 3.85 22.72 -12.73
C GLN A 192 3.40 23.38 -11.42
N THR A 193 2.94 22.59 -10.44
CA THR A 193 2.50 23.11 -9.14
C THR A 193 3.67 23.69 -8.35
N LEU A 194 4.83 23.02 -8.40
CA LEU A 194 6.05 23.52 -7.76
C LEU A 194 6.57 24.81 -8.38
N LYS A 195 6.60 24.93 -9.71
CA LYS A 195 7.01 26.17 -10.38
C LYS A 195 6.18 27.37 -9.90
N SER A 196 4.85 27.22 -9.84
CA SER A 196 3.96 28.26 -9.33
C SER A 196 4.23 28.59 -7.85
N ALA A 197 4.43 27.56 -7.02
CA ALA A 197 4.72 27.74 -5.60
C ALA A 197 6.06 28.46 -5.35
N PHE A 198 7.10 28.15 -6.13
CA PHE A 198 8.41 28.79 -6.04
C PHE A 198 8.33 30.28 -6.38
N VAL A 199 7.63 30.64 -7.46
CA VAL A 199 7.41 32.04 -7.84
C VAL A 199 6.63 32.80 -6.75
N ALA A 200 5.62 32.17 -6.17
CA ALA A 200 4.87 32.76 -5.07
C ALA A 200 5.74 32.98 -3.82
N GLU A 201 6.54 31.97 -3.44
CA GLU A 201 7.46 32.06 -2.29
C GLU A 201 8.52 33.14 -2.51
N GLU A 202 9.10 33.23 -3.70
CA GLU A 202 10.05 34.27 -4.05
C GLU A 202 9.43 35.67 -3.89
N ASN A 203 8.19 35.85 -4.35
CA ASN A 203 7.48 37.12 -4.18
C ASN A 203 7.14 37.43 -2.72
N ASN A 204 6.77 36.42 -1.93
CA ASN A 204 6.47 36.58 -0.51
C ASN A 204 7.70 36.96 0.33
N ARG A 205 8.90 36.55 -0.10
CA ARG A 205 10.16 36.87 0.56
C ARG A 205 10.73 38.24 0.20
N LYS A 206 10.22 38.89 -0.86
CA LYS A 206 10.61 40.27 -1.17
C LYS A 206 10.13 41.18 -0.05
N PRO A 207 10.94 42.17 0.40
CA PRO A 207 10.48 43.17 1.34
C PRO A 207 9.21 43.84 0.79
N ARG A 208 8.15 43.94 1.60
CA ARG A 208 7.02 44.78 1.24
C ARG A 208 7.52 46.23 1.16
N ALA A 209 7.41 46.83 -0.02
CA ALA A 209 7.66 48.25 -0.24
C ALA A 209 6.65 49.10 0.55
#